data_AF-A0A1I7XCT5-F1
#
_entry.id   AF-A0A1I7XCT5-F1
#
_cell.length_a   1.000
_cell.length_b   1.000
_cell.length_c   1.000
_cell.angle_alpha   90.00
_cell.angle_beta   90.00
_cell.angle_gamma   90.00
#
_symmetry.space_group_name_H-M   'P 1'
#
loop_
_entity.id
_entity.type
_entity.pdbx_description
1 polymer ?
#
loop_
_entity_poly.entity_id
_entity_poly.type
_entity_poly.pdbx_seq_one_letter_code
_entity_poly.pdbx_strand_id
1 'polypeptide(L)' 'MGCASTASPYERGQIKALATAGYTVKQISDVVKRSRKPIMDFLRQRKNRDKKE' A
#
# COMPACT_ATOMS: atom_id res chain seq x y z
N MET A 1 7.08 22.07 5.02
CA MET A 1 7.23 20.65 5.37
C MET A 1 5.99 19.93 4.88
N GLY A 2 6.10 19.21 3.76
CA GLY A 2 4.96 18.59 3.10
C GLY A 2 4.37 17.48 3.97
N CYS A 3 3.07 17.56 4.23
CA CYS A 3 2.31 16.47 4.84
C CYS A 3 2.32 15.26 3.90
N ALA A 4 3.37 14.45 3.99
CA ALA A 4 3.29 13.06 3.57
C ALA A 4 2.28 12.42 4.51
N SER A 5 1.03 12.27 4.06
CA SER A 5 0.00 11.53 4.76
C SER A 5 0.45 10.08 4.85
N THR A 6 1.30 9.79 5.83
CA THR A 6 1.75 8.46 6.22
C THR A 6 0.49 7.61 6.35
N ALA A 7 0.32 6.67 5.41
CA ALA A 7 -0.75 5.69 5.49
C ALA A 7 -0.66 5.04 6.88
N SER A 8 -1.77 5.06 7.62
CA SER A 8 -1.85 4.53 8.96
C SER A 8 -1.31 3.09 8.96
N PRO A 9 -0.66 2.63 10.05
CA PRO A 9 -0.24 1.24 10.19
C PRO A 9 -1.36 0.25 9.84
N TYR A 10 -2.62 0.59 10.15
CA TYR A 10 -3.80 -0.19 9.80
C TYR A 10 -4.08 -0.22 8.29
N GLU A 11 -4.05 0.94 7.62
CA GLU A 11 -4.22 1.03 6.16
C GLU A 11 -3.09 0.27 5.43
N ARG A 12 -1.85 0.37 5.91
CA ARG A 12 -0.72 -0.42 5.39
C ARG A 12 -0.92 -1.93 5.56
N GLY A 13 -1.47 -2.35 6.70
CA GLY A 13 -1.83 -3.75 6.94
C GLY A 13 -2.88 -4.25 5.96
N GLN A 14 -3.93 -3.46 5.72
CA GLN A 14 -4.96 -3.79 4.74
C GLN A 14 -4.42 -3.85 3.31
N ILE A 15 -3.62 -2.87 2.90
CA ILE A 15 -2.99 -2.86 1.58
C ILE A 15 -2.11 -4.11 1.39
N LYS A 16 -1.34 -4.50 2.41
CA LYS A 16 -0.51 -5.71 2.37
C LYS A 16 -1.34 -6.98 2.22
N ALA A 17 -2.44 -7.10 2.96
CA ALA A 17 -3.34 -8.24 2.90
C ALA A 17 -4.01 -8.36 1.52
N LEU A 18 -4.55 -7.26 1.00
CA LEU A 18 -5.21 -7.22 -0.32
C LEU A 18 -4.23 -7.49 -1.46
N ALA A 19 -3.02 -6.92 -1.40
CA ALA A 19 -1.98 -7.19 -2.39
C ALA A 19 -1.55 -8.65 -2.39
N THR A 20 -1.50 -9.28 -1.21
CA THR A 20 -1.18 -10.71 -1.08
C THR A 20 -2.31 -11.61 -1.57
N ALA A 21 -3.56 -11.14 -1.45
CA ALA A 21 -4.74 -11.81 -2.01
C ALA A 21 -4.92 -11.60 -3.53
N GLY A 22 -3.98 -10.92 -4.22
CA GLY A 22 -4.01 -10.74 -5.67
C GLY A 22 -4.90 -9.58 -6.17
N TYR A 23 -5.35 -8.69 -5.28
CA TYR A 23 -6.16 -7.55 -5.67
C TYR A 23 -5.36 -6.52 -6.47
N THR A 24 -6.03 -5.89 -7.45
CA THR A 24 -5.43 -4.81 -8.24
C THR A 24 -5.37 -3.49 -7.46
N VAL A 25 -4.42 -2.62 -7.79
CA VAL A 25 -4.27 -1.29 -7.14
C VAL A 25 -5.56 -0.48 -7.14
N LYS A 26 -6.39 -0.62 -8.19
CA LYS A 26 -7.70 0.03 -8.30
C LYS A 26 -8.65 -0.46 -7.21
N GLN A 27 -8.79 -1.78 -7.05
CA GLN A 27 -9.65 -2.36 -6.02
C GLN A 27 -9.17 -2.00 -4.61
N ILE A 28 -7.85 -1.99 -4.38
CA ILE A 28 -7.28 -1.59 -3.09
C ILE A 28 -7.61 -0.12 -2.79
N SER A 29 -7.55 0.78 -3.79
CA SER A 29 -7.94 2.17 -3.58
C SER A 29 -9.41 2.35 -3.23
N ASP A 30 -10.28 1.54 -3.83
CA ASP A 30 -11.72 1.59 -3.59
C ASP A 30 -12.07 1.05 -2.19
N VAL A 31 -11.38 -0.02 -1.74
CA VAL A 31 -11.58 -0.63 -0.40
C VAL A 31 -11.02 0.26 0.71
N VAL A 32 -9.79 0.74 0.56
CA VAL A 32 -9.11 1.57 1.56
C VAL A 32 -9.60 3.03 1.49
N LYS A 33 -10.48 3.35 0.52
CA LYS A 33 -10.98 4.71 0.22
C LYS A 33 -9.85 5.75 0.20
N ARG A 34 -8.72 5.38 -0.38
CA ARG A 34 -7.46 6.16 -0.40
C ARG A 34 -7.00 6.35 -1.83
N SER A 35 -6.24 7.43 -2.04
CA SER A 35 -5.56 7.65 -3.33
C SER A 35 -4.65 6.48 -3.69
N ARG A 36 -4.51 6.21 -4.99
CA ARG A 36 -3.65 5.13 -5.51
C ARG A 36 -2.16 5.39 -5.28
N LYS A 37 -1.73 6.64 -5.18
CA LYS A 37 -0.32 7.04 -4.97
C LYS A 37 0.34 6.35 -3.75
N PRO A 38 -0.20 6.43 -2.52
CA PRO A 38 0.38 5.77 -1.36
C PRO A 38 0.34 4.23 -1.45
N ILE A 39 -0.66 3.66 -2.14
CA ILE A 39 -0.76 2.21 -2.36
C ILE A 39 0.37 1.76 -3.29
N MET A 40 0.56 2.47 -4.40
CA MET A 40 1.62 2.19 -5.37
C MET A 40 3.01 2.35 -4.76
N ASP A 41 3.21 3.41 -3.96
CA ASP A 41 4.47 3.64 -3.26
C ASP A 41 4.76 2.56 -2.22
N PHE A 42 3.73 2.08 -1.50
CA PHE A 42 3.84 0.96 -0.57
C PHE A 42 4.19 -0.36 -1.28
N LEU A 43 3.54 -0.67 -2.40
CA LEU A 43 3.84 -1.86 -3.21
C LEU A 43 5.26 -1.80 -3.80
N ARG A 44 5.71 -0.61 -4.22
CA ARG A 44 7.08 -0.38 -4.72
C ARG A 44 8.11 -0.53 -3.60
N GLN A 45 7.84 -0.01 -2.40
CA GLN A 45 8.71 -0.19 -1.23
C GLN A 45 8.81 -1.66 -0.78
N ARG A 46 7.74 -2.46 -0.93
CA ARG A 46 7.76 -3.90 -0.61
C ARG A 46 8.78 -4.67 -1.45
N LYS A 47 8.87 -4.40 -2.75
CA LYS A 47 9.81 -5.07 -3.67
C LYS A 47 11.28 -4.91 -3.26
N ASN A 48 11.61 -3.86 -2.50
CA ASN A 48 12.95 -3.64 -1.95
C ASN A 48 13.17 -4.28 -0.57
N ARG A 49 12.13 -4.72 0.14
CA ARG A 49 12.23 -5.38 1.46
C ARG A 49 12.23 -6.90 1.38
N ASP A 50 11.59 -7.50 0.38
CA ASP A 50 11.63 -8.94 0.11
C ASP A 50 12.98 -9.42 -0.49
N LYS A 51 13.97 -8.54 -0.68
CA LYS A 51 15.35 -8.90 -1.11
C LYS A 51 16.33 -9.12 0.05
N LYS A 52 15.80 -9.34 1.25
CA LYS A 52 16.59 -9.62 2.46
C LYS A 52 16.05 -10.87 3.14
N GLU A 53 16.05 -11.97 2.39
CA GLU A 53 16.11 -13.34 2.93
C GLU A 53 17.07 -14.13 2.04
#